data_AF-A0A9E2N7Z0-F1
#
_entry.id   AF-A0A9E2N7Z0-F1
#
_cell.length_a   1.000
_cell.length_b   1.000
_cell.length_c   1.000
_cell.angle_alpha   90.00
_cell.angle_beta   90.00
_cell.angle_gamma   90.00
#
_symmetry.space_group_name_H-M   'P 1'
#
loop_
_entity.id
_entity.type
_entity.pdbx_description
1 polymer ?
#
loop_
_entity_poly.entity_id
_entity_poly.type
_entity_poly.pdbx_seq_one_letter_code
_entity_poly.pdbx_strand_id
1 'polypeptide(L)' 'MLYGHEVKAIKTGQIDLFGSHVRIIGDEAYSIGARIYTYKFAKPERYDEKRTRKLLLRLALERFYL' A
#
# COMPACT_ATOMS: atom_id res chain seq x y z
N MET A 1 0.20 -4.74 -3.02
CA MET A 1 1.29 -5.30 -3.80
C MET A 1 2.44 -4.35 -3.61
N LEU A 2 3.57 -4.90 -3.20
CA LEU A 2 4.77 -4.15 -2.83
C LEU A 2 5.89 -4.46 -3.82
N TYR A 3 6.76 -3.48 -4.06
CA TYR A 3 8.03 -3.68 -4.73
C TYR A 3 9.08 -4.22 -3.74
N GLY A 4 10.13 -4.85 -4.26
CA GLY A 4 11.18 -5.45 -3.41
C GLY A 4 11.86 -4.44 -2.47
N HIS A 5 12.09 -3.21 -2.93
CA HIS A 5 12.67 -2.15 -2.10
C HIS A 5 11.71 -1.68 -1.00
N GLU A 6 10.40 -1.63 -1.26
CA GLU A 6 9.39 -1.32 -0.25
C GLU A 6 9.37 -2.38 0.85
N VAL A 7 9.43 -3.66 0.48
CA VAL A 7 9.50 -4.76 1.48
C VAL A 7 10.70 -4.58 2.41
N LYS A 8 11.85 -4.16 1.88
CA LYS A 8 13.05 -3.91 2.68
C LYS A 8 12.89 -2.68 3.58
N ALA A 9 12.33 -1.58 3.07
CA ALA A 9 12.05 -0.37 3.83
C ALA A 9 11.11 -0.65 5.02
N ILE A 10 9.98 -1.32 4.77
CA ILE A 10 9.01 -1.70 5.80
C ILE A 10 9.66 -2.57 6.88
N LYS A 11 10.45 -3.57 6.50
CA LYS A 11 11.16 -4.44 7.45
C LYS A 11 12.13 -3.67 8.36
N THR A 12 12.63 -2.53 7.91
CA THR A 12 13.50 -1.64 8.68
C THR A 12 12.76 -0.50 9.38
N GLY A 13 11.43 -0.55 9.45
CA GLY A 13 10.59 0.48 10.09
C GLY A 13 10.47 1.78 9.30
N GLN A 14 10.90 1.79 8.03
CA GLN A 14 10.86 2.98 7.16
C GLN A 14 9.50 3.09 6.47
N ILE A 15 8.46 3.27 7.28
CA ILE A 15 7.06 3.45 6.84
C ILE A 15 6.35 4.46 7.74
N ASP A 16 5.49 5.27 7.14
CA ASP A 16 4.57 6.17 7.81
C ASP A 16 3.15 5.92 7.30
N LEU A 17 2.26 5.56 8.22
CA LEU A 17 0.85 5.26 7.96
C LEU A 17 -0.07 6.44 8.31
N PHE A 18 0.47 7.58 8.74
CA PHE A 18 -0.33 8.73 9.12
C PHE A 18 -1.12 9.27 7.92
N GLY A 19 -2.44 9.44 8.09
CA GLY A 19 -3.35 9.84 7.02
C GLY A 19 -3.57 8.78 5.93
N SER A 20 -3.04 7.57 6.10
CA SER A 20 -3.31 6.46 5.19
C SER A 20 -4.65 5.79 5.51
N HIS A 21 -5.34 5.32 4.49
CA HIS A 21 -6.61 4.61 4.63
C HIS A 21 -6.77 3.53 3.56
N VAL A 22 -7.74 2.65 3.76
CA VAL A 22 -8.13 1.64 2.76
C VAL A 22 -9.36 2.13 2.03
N ARG A 23 -9.35 2.02 0.70
CA ARG A 23 -10.51 2.27 -0.16
C ARG A 23 -10.83 1.02 -0.96
N ILE A 24 -12.11 0.69 -1.04
CA ILE A 24 -12.63 -0.36 -1.92
C ILE A 24 -13.04 0.29 -3.24
N ILE A 25 -12.54 -0.24 -4.35
CA ILE A 25 -12.86 0.20 -5.71
C ILE A 25 -13.26 -1.05 -6.49
N GLY A 26 -14.54 -1.18 -6.81
CA GLY A 26 -15.08 -2.44 -7.34
C GLY A 26 -15.03 -3.55 -6.29
N ASP A 27 -14.41 -4.67 -6.65
CA ASP A 27 -14.19 -5.86 -5.81
C ASP A 27 -12.77 -5.92 -5.21
N GLU A 28 -12.00 -4.83 -5.33
CA GLU A 28 -10.62 -4.78 -4.90
C GLU A 28 -10.40 -3.71 -3.82
N ALA A 29 -9.51 -4.01 -2.87
CA ALA A 29 -9.12 -3.07 -1.83
C ALA A 29 -7.75 -2.46 -2.12
N TYR A 30 -7.57 -1.20 -1.74
CA TYR A 30 -6.36 -0.43 -1.97
C TYR A 30 -5.96 0.35 -0.74
N SER A 31 -4.68 0.32 -0.38
CA SER A 31 -4.07 1.23 0.59
C SER A 31 -3.67 2.52 -0.11
N ILE A 32 -4.20 3.64 0.38
CA ILE A 32 -4.00 4.99 -0.17
C ILE A 32 -3.28 5.84 0.88
N GLY A 33 -2.30 6.63 0.44
CA GLY A 33 -1.64 7.63 1.27
C GLY A 33 -0.55 7.11 2.22
N ALA A 34 -0.40 5.78 2.36
CA ALA A 34 0.71 5.19 3.10
C ALA A 34 2.05 5.59 2.46
N ARG A 35 2.94 6.20 3.24
CA ARG A 35 4.27 6.58 2.78
C ARG A 35 5.25 5.48 3.12
N ILE A 36 5.84 4.85 2.11
CA ILE A 36 6.92 3.88 2.26
C ILE A 36 8.18 4.50 1.68
N TYR A 37 9.13 4.82 2.53
CA TYR A 37 10.37 5.48 2.11
C TYR A 37 11.21 4.55 1.24
N THR A 38 12.08 5.15 0.43
CA THR A 38 13.04 4.38 -0.35
C THR A 38 14.01 3.64 0.57
N TYR A 39 14.23 2.34 0.31
CA TYR A 39 15.27 1.59 1.00
C TYR A 39 16.66 2.17 0.66
N LYS A 40 17.50 2.44 1.65
CA LYS A 40 18.79 3.14 1.49
C LYS A 40 19.75 2.59 0.41
N PHE A 41 19.64 1.31 0.05
CA PHE A 41 20.46 0.69 -1.01
C PHE A 41 19.73 0.53 -2.34
N ALA A 42 18.50 1.00 -2.44
CA ALA A 42 17.73 1.06 -3.68
C ALA A 42 17.80 2.48 -4.26
N LYS A 43 17.91 2.57 -5.59
CA LYS A 43 17.86 3.84 -6.34
C LYS A 43 16.75 3.76 -7.39
N PRO A 44 15.48 3.59 -7.00
CA PRO A 44 14.39 3.54 -7.96
C PRO A 44 14.21 4.93 -8.60
N GLU A 45 14.12 4.97 -9.92
CA GLU A 45 13.89 6.22 -10.64
C GLU A 45 12.43 6.66 -10.46
N ARG A 46 12.20 7.95 -10.13
CA ARG A 46 10.87 8.57 -9.99
C ARG A 46 9.90 7.78 -9.08
N TYR A 47 10.39 7.21 -7.99
CA TYR A 47 9.55 6.46 -7.05
C TYR A 47 8.61 7.38 -6.26
N ASP A 48 7.31 7.10 -6.34
CA ASP A 48 6.30 7.72 -5.50
C ASP A 48 6.10 6.91 -4.20
N GLU A 49 6.61 7.45 -3.10
CA GLU A 49 6.50 6.85 -1.76
C GLU A 49 5.04 6.66 -1.31
N LYS A 50 4.12 7.47 -1.83
CA LYS A 50 2.68 7.46 -1.48
C LYS A 50 1.81 6.76 -2.52
N ARG A 51 2.41 6.05 -3.47
CA ARG A 51 1.66 5.33 -4.51
C ARG A 51 0.55 4.45 -3.91
N THR A 52 -0.56 4.36 -4.62
CA THR A 52 -1.66 3.49 -4.23
C THR A 52 -1.25 2.03 -4.36
N ARG A 53 -1.53 1.21 -3.34
CA ARG A 53 -1.09 -0.19 -3.25
C ARG A 53 -2.30 -1.10 -3.12
N LYS A 54 -2.52 -1.95 -4.13
CA LYS A 54 -3.57 -3.00 -4.10
C LYS A 54 -3.38 -3.94 -2.92
N LEU A 55 -4.42 -4.30 -2.20
CA LEU A 55 -4.37 -5.30 -1.14
C LEU A 55 -4.89 -6.63 -1.71
N LEU A 56 -4.20 -7.73 -1.37
CA LEU A 56 -4.60 -9.07 -1.78
C LEU A 56 -5.53 -9.62 -0.71
N LEU A 57 -6.80 -9.22 -0.76
CA LEU A 57 -7.82 -9.72 0.14
C LEU A 57 -9.04 -10.15 -0.67
N ARG A 58 -9.68 -11.25 -0.26
CA ARG A 58 -10.94 -11.71 -0.83
C ARG A 58 -12.05 -11.00 -0.08
N LEU A 59 -12.70 -10.03 -0.72
CA LEU A 59 -13.92 -9.45 -0.18
C LEU A 59 -15.03 -10.50 -0.28
N ALA A 60 -15.45 -11.06 0.86
CA ALA A 60 -16.68 -11.82 0.92
C ALA A 60 -17.84 -10.82 0.78
N LEU A 61 -18.49 -10.84 -0.39
CA LEU A 61 -19.62 -9.99 -0.72
C LEU A 61 -20.88 -10.53 -0.03
N GLU A 62 -21.05 -10.26 1.27
CA GLU A 62 -22.40 -10.24 1.85
C GLU A 62 -22.95 -8.84 1.60
N ARG A 63 -23.65 -8.69 0.48
CA ARG A 63 -24.34 -7.45 0.13
C ARG A 63 -25.39 -7.17 1.21
N PHE A 64 -25.14 -6.18 2.04
CA PHE A 64 -26.19 -5.50 2.79
C PHE A 64 -27.08 -4.74 1.80
N TYR A 65 -28.08 -5.46 1.26
CA TYR A 65 -29.34 -4.86 0.86
C TYR A 65 -30.23 -4.86 2.10
N LEU A 66 -30.34 -3.71 2.76
CA LEU A 66 -31.46 -3.32 3.61
C LEU A 66 -32.02 -2.01 3.05
#